data_AF-A0A7J5E7Y5-F1
#
_entry.id   AF-A0A7J5E7Y5-F1
#
_cell.length_a   1.000
_cell.length_b   1.000
_cell.length_c   1.000
_cell.angle_alpha   90.00
_cell.angle_beta   90.00
_cell.angle_gamma   90.00
#
_symmetry.space_group_name_H-M   'P 1'
#
loop_
_entity.id
_entity.type
_entity.pdbx_description
1 polymer ?
#
loop_
_entity_poly.entity_id
_entity_poly.type
_entity_poly.pdbx_seq_one_letter_code
_entity_poly.pdbx_strand_id
1 'polypeptide(L)'
;MRNFKLCCVFVLAILFTVLSDLNAQSVKYEEGKVYRHKLENGLTVLTMERHIAPLVYHQLTYNVGSRNEKLGITGISHVVEHMMFKGTEKYGKGEASKTISKNSGIFNAFTSNDMTSYFEYIPSNKLEVALDIESDR
;
A
#
# COMPACT_ATOMS: atom_id res chain seq x y z
N MET A 1 -47.62 14.29 -34.15
CA MET A 1 -47.05 14.30 -32.78
C MET A 1 -46.31 13.00 -32.37
N ARG A 2 -46.29 11.93 -33.18
CA ARG A 2 -45.63 10.65 -32.83
C ARG A 2 -44.11 10.63 -33.12
N ASN A 3 -43.66 11.41 -34.11
CA ASN A 3 -42.26 11.42 -34.57
C ASN A 3 -41.31 12.24 -33.66
N PHE A 4 -41.84 13.23 -32.93
CA PHE A 4 -41.04 14.07 -32.04
C PHE A 4 -40.62 13.33 -30.75
N LYS A 5 -41.53 12.51 -30.20
CA LYS A 5 -41.24 11.64 -29.04
C LYS A 5 -40.18 10.58 -29.38
N LEU A 6 -40.21 10.04 -30.59
CA LEU A 6 -39.23 9.04 -31.04
C LEU A 6 -37.83 9.64 -31.19
N CYS A 7 -37.73 10.88 -31.69
CA CYS A 7 -36.47 11.60 -31.82
C CYS A 7 -35.86 11.95 -30.45
N CYS A 8 -36.66 12.42 -29.48
CA CYS A 8 -36.17 12.68 -28.12
C CYS A 8 -35.66 11.42 -27.41
N VAL A 9 -36.32 10.27 -27.60
CA VAL A 9 -35.87 8.98 -27.01
C VAL A 9 -34.53 8.54 -27.61
N PHE A 10 -34.33 8.71 -28.91
CA PHE A 10 -33.05 8.40 -29.56
C PHE A 10 -31.92 9.32 -29.09
N VAL A 11 -32.17 10.62 -28.94
CA VAL A 11 -31.18 11.57 -28.42
C VAL A 11 -30.82 11.28 -26.97
N LEU A 12 -31.81 10.96 -26.12
CA LEU A 12 -31.58 10.54 -24.73
C LEU A 12 -30.81 9.22 -24.63
N ALA A 13 -31.07 8.25 -25.50
CA ALA A 13 -30.35 6.98 -25.52
C ALA A 13 -28.88 7.17 -25.93
N ILE A 14 -28.61 8.02 -26.93
CA ILE A 14 -27.24 8.38 -27.36
C ILE A 14 -26.51 9.14 -26.25
N LEU A 15 -27.20 10.07 -25.57
CA LEU A 15 -26.63 10.80 -24.44
C LEU A 15 -26.28 9.85 -23.28
N PHE A 16 -27.13 8.86 -23.01
CA PHE A 16 -26.90 7.85 -21.97
C PHE A 16 -25.70 6.94 -22.30
N THR A 17 -25.54 6.52 -23.55
CA THR A 17 -24.36 5.72 -23.98
C THR A 17 -23.06 6.50 -23.89
N VAL A 18 -23.07 7.80 -24.23
CA VAL A 18 -21.86 8.66 -24.15
C VAL A 18 -21.49 8.95 -22.69
N LEU A 19 -22.47 9.06 -21.79
CA LEU A 19 -22.26 9.24 -20.34
C LEU A 19 -21.68 7.99 -19.66
N SER A 20 -21.98 6.78 -20.15
CA SER A 20 -21.38 5.54 -19.63
C SER A 20 -19.90 5.38 -19.96
N ASP A 21 -19.43 5.91 -21.10
CA ASP A 21 -18.03 5.77 -21.52
C ASP A 21 -17.08 6.74 -20.78
N LEU A 22 -17.60 7.83 -20.20
CA LEU A 22 -16.82 8.82 -19.45
C LEU A 22 -16.35 8.34 -18.07
N ASN A 23 -16.88 7.23 -17.56
CA ASN A 23 -16.65 6.78 -16.18
C ASN A 23 -15.70 5.57 -16.07
N ALA A 24 -15.20 5.05 -17.18
CA ALA A 24 -14.38 3.85 -17.21
C ALA A 24 -13.01 4.09 -17.87
N GLN A 25 -12.28 5.11 -17.42
CA GLN A 25 -10.86 5.19 -17.75
C GLN A 25 -10.09 4.22 -16.86
N SER A 26 -10.05 2.95 -17.26
CA SER A 26 -9.18 1.95 -16.63
C SER A 26 -7.74 2.43 -16.81
N VAL A 27 -7.08 2.80 -15.71
CA VAL A 27 -5.64 3.05 -15.72
C VAL A 27 -4.98 1.74 -16.13
N LYS A 28 -4.46 1.67 -17.36
CA LYS A 28 -3.68 0.51 -17.81
C LYS A 28 -2.32 0.58 -17.13
N TYR A 29 -2.11 -0.30 -16.16
CA TYR A 29 -0.79 -0.50 -15.60
C TYR A 29 0.08 -1.27 -16.59
N GLU A 30 1.31 -0.80 -16.75
CA GLU A 30 2.34 -1.44 -17.55
C GLU A 30 3.16 -2.33 -16.62
N GLU A 31 3.25 -3.61 -16.92
CA GLU A 31 3.97 -4.58 -16.08
C GLU A 31 5.45 -4.18 -15.90
N GLY A 32 5.92 -4.18 -14.66
CA GLY A 32 7.29 -3.80 -14.30
C GLY A 32 7.58 -2.29 -14.29
N LYS A 33 6.64 -1.43 -14.69
CA LYS A 33 6.79 0.02 -14.57
C LYS A 33 6.52 0.48 -13.14
N VAL A 34 7.37 1.37 -12.63
CA VAL A 34 7.19 1.99 -11.30
C VAL A 34 6.35 3.25 -11.44
N TYR A 35 5.29 3.32 -10.66
CA TYR A 35 4.44 4.49 -10.51
C TYR A 35 4.71 5.14 -9.15
N ARG A 36 4.74 6.48 -9.13
CA ARG A 36 4.98 7.27 -7.91
C ARG A 36 3.74 8.10 -7.61
N HIS A 37 3.22 7.93 -6.41
CA HIS A 37 2.11 8.71 -5.88
C HIS A 37 2.55 9.40 -4.59
N LYS A 38 2.16 10.66 -4.42
CA LYS A 38 2.39 11.40 -3.17
C LYS A 38 1.04 11.66 -2.53
N LEU A 39 0.85 11.16 -1.31
CA LEU A 39 -0.36 11.37 -0.54
C LEU A 39 -0.36 12.78 0.06
N GLU A 40 -1.54 13.25 0.48
CA GLU A 40 -1.72 14.58 1.09
C GLU A 40 -0.90 14.74 2.38
N ASN A 41 -0.73 13.67 3.15
CA ASN A 41 0.10 13.64 4.36
C ASN A 41 1.62 13.62 4.08
N GLY A 42 2.03 13.65 2.80
CA GLY A 42 3.43 13.68 2.38
C GLY A 42 4.06 12.30 2.14
N LEU A 43 3.39 11.19 2.48
CA LEU A 43 3.89 9.85 2.21
C LEU A 43 4.04 9.63 0.69
N THR A 44 5.19 9.12 0.29
CA THR A 44 5.44 8.73 -1.11
C THR A 44 5.23 7.23 -1.25
N VAL A 45 4.27 6.84 -2.09
CA VAL A 45 3.95 5.46 -2.41
C VAL A 45 4.51 5.13 -3.78
N LEU A 46 5.29 4.05 -3.84
CA LEU A 46 5.79 3.50 -5.10
C LEU A 46 5.08 2.17 -5.36
N THR A 47 4.46 2.03 -6.52
CA THR A 47 3.77 0.80 -6.92
C THR A 47 4.35 0.25 -8.20
N MET A 48 4.47 -1.06 -8.29
CA MET A 48 4.92 -1.78 -9.49
C MET A 48 4.13 -3.08 -9.58
N GLU A 49 3.39 -3.24 -10.67
CA GLU A 49 2.56 -4.43 -10.87
C GLU A 49 3.33 -5.51 -11.63
N ARG A 50 3.22 -6.75 -11.15
CA ARG A 50 3.81 -7.96 -11.74
C ARG A 50 2.90 -9.16 -11.46
N HIS A 51 2.51 -9.91 -12.48
CA HIS A 51 1.52 -11.00 -12.35
C HIS A 51 2.13 -12.41 -12.40
N ILE A 52 3.40 -12.54 -12.04
CA ILE A 52 4.15 -13.82 -12.09
C ILE A 52 3.67 -14.79 -10.99
N ALA A 53 3.25 -14.27 -9.84
CA ALA A 53 2.69 -15.03 -8.73
C ALA A 53 1.65 -14.18 -7.97
N PRO A 54 0.66 -14.79 -7.30
CA PRO A 54 -0.33 -14.08 -6.48
C PRO A 54 0.26 -13.64 -5.13
N LEU A 55 1.39 -12.96 -5.16
CA LEU A 55 2.13 -12.47 -4.01
C LEU A 55 2.35 -10.96 -4.14
N VAL A 56 2.33 -10.27 -3.02
CA VAL A 56 2.73 -8.86 -2.92
C VAL A 56 3.91 -8.74 -1.98
N TYR A 57 4.86 -7.90 -2.36
CA TYR A 57 5.90 -7.38 -1.48
C TYR A 57 5.50 -5.98 -1.06
N HIS A 58 5.26 -5.79 0.23
CA HIS A 58 4.99 -4.50 0.82
C HIS A 58 6.21 -4.09 1.66
N GLN A 59 6.58 -2.80 1.60
CA GLN A 59 7.68 -2.26 2.39
C GLN A 59 7.38 -0.81 2.79
N LEU A 60 7.44 -0.54 4.09
CA LEU A 60 7.43 0.81 4.64
C LEU A 60 8.84 1.19 5.10
N THR A 61 9.37 2.27 4.52
CA THR A 61 10.74 2.74 4.80
C THR A 61 10.73 4.13 5.41
N TYR A 62 11.37 4.24 6.57
CA TYR A 62 11.65 5.49 7.24
C TYR A 62 13.05 5.98 6.84
N ASN A 63 13.15 7.25 6.43
CA ASN A 63 14.42 7.90 6.06
C ASN A 63 15.21 8.33 7.32
N VAL A 64 15.46 7.37 8.21
CA VAL A 64 16.23 7.51 9.44
C VAL A 64 16.98 6.20 9.69
N GLY A 65 18.25 6.27 10.04
CA GLY A 65 19.08 5.10 10.35
C GLY A 65 20.10 5.41 11.44
N SER A 66 21.13 4.57 11.56
CA SER A 66 22.16 4.77 12.60
C SER A 66 22.97 6.06 12.42
N ARG A 67 23.08 6.60 11.19
CA ARG A 67 23.77 7.88 10.94
C ARG A 67 23.11 9.08 11.61
N ASN A 68 21.83 8.94 11.97
CA ASN A 68 21.04 9.99 12.59
C ASN A 68 21.13 9.99 14.13
N GLU A 69 21.86 9.02 14.70
CA GLU A 69 22.00 8.85 16.14
C GLU A 69 23.02 9.81 16.74
N LYS A 70 22.97 9.97 18.07
CA LYS A 70 23.95 10.76 18.83
C LYS A 70 24.91 9.83 19.57
N LEU A 71 26.14 10.29 19.76
CA LEU A 71 27.11 9.61 20.63
C LEU A 71 26.50 9.43 22.04
N GLY A 72 26.69 8.25 22.61
CA GLY A 72 26.12 7.86 23.90
C GLY A 72 24.76 7.14 23.81
N ILE A 73 24.09 7.15 22.64
CA ILE A 73 22.84 6.41 22.39
C ILE A 73 22.87 5.65 21.05
N THR A 74 24.07 5.26 20.60
CA THR A 74 24.23 4.51 19.34
C THR A 74 23.52 3.15 19.41
N GLY A 75 22.92 2.73 18.30
CA GLY A 75 22.08 1.54 18.18
C GLY A 75 20.60 1.79 18.51
N ILE A 76 20.22 3.00 18.92
CA ILE A 76 18.83 3.32 19.26
C ILE A 76 17.87 3.14 18.09
N SER A 77 18.28 3.42 16.85
CA SER A 77 17.44 3.21 15.66
C SER A 77 17.09 1.72 15.50
N HIS A 78 18.06 0.82 15.73
CA HIS A 78 17.84 -0.62 15.68
C HIS A 78 17.03 -1.13 16.90
N VAL A 79 17.22 -0.53 18.07
CA VAL A 79 16.38 -0.82 19.23
C VAL A 79 14.92 -0.44 18.96
N VAL A 80 14.66 0.75 18.41
CA VAL A 80 13.32 1.20 18.03
C VAL A 80 12.72 0.25 17.00
N GLU A 81 13.50 -0.21 16.02
CA GLU A 81 13.07 -1.24 15.09
C GLU A 81 12.53 -2.49 15.79
N HIS A 82 13.27 -3.05 16.75
CA HIS A 82 12.80 -4.18 17.55
C HIS A 82 11.59 -3.86 18.43
N MET A 83 11.47 -2.63 18.93
CA MET A 83 10.34 -2.20 19.75
C MET A 83 9.04 -2.11 18.96
N MET A 84 9.11 -1.84 17.65
CA MET A 84 7.93 -1.85 16.75
C MET A 84 7.28 -3.23 16.59
N PHE A 85 7.93 -4.31 17.08
CA PHE A 85 7.34 -5.65 17.16
C PHE A 85 6.68 -5.94 18.52
N LYS A 86 6.80 -5.03 19.49
CA LYS A 86 6.34 -5.24 20.87
C LYS A 86 4.91 -4.77 21.12
N GLY A 87 4.24 -4.29 20.08
CA GLY A 87 2.82 -4.03 20.04
C GLY A 87 2.47 -2.56 20.13
N THR A 88 1.22 -2.30 19.80
CA THR A 88 0.50 -1.03 19.79
C THR A 88 -0.77 -1.17 20.64
N GLU A 89 -1.66 -0.18 20.62
CA GLU A 89 -2.98 -0.31 21.25
C GLU A 89 -3.88 -1.35 20.55
N LYS A 90 -3.79 -1.46 19.21
CA LYS A 90 -4.61 -2.36 18.40
C LYS A 90 -4.03 -3.76 18.29
N TYR A 91 -2.70 -3.89 18.16
CA TYR A 91 -2.01 -5.17 18.07
C TYR A 91 -1.09 -5.36 19.27
N GLY A 92 -1.44 -6.27 20.17
CA GLY A 92 -0.61 -6.59 21.32
C GLY A 92 0.77 -7.14 20.94
N LYS A 93 1.60 -7.38 21.96
CA LYS A 93 2.98 -7.88 21.79
C LYS A 93 3.02 -9.16 20.94
N GLY A 94 3.67 -9.06 19.78
CA GLY A 94 3.83 -10.15 18.82
C GLY A 94 2.56 -10.51 18.03
N GLU A 95 1.45 -9.79 18.20
CA GLU A 95 0.21 -10.03 17.46
C GLU A 95 0.32 -9.66 15.99
N ALA A 96 1.05 -8.60 15.64
CA ALA A 96 1.34 -8.26 14.24
C ALA A 96 1.98 -9.44 13.50
N SER A 97 3.08 -9.98 14.04
CA SER A 97 3.77 -11.15 13.47
C SER A 97 2.86 -12.39 13.38
N LYS A 98 2.11 -12.69 14.46
CA LYS A 98 1.14 -13.80 14.44
C LYS A 98 0.05 -13.60 13.38
N THR A 99 -0.42 -12.37 13.19
CA THR A 99 -1.47 -12.03 12.22
C THR A 99 -0.96 -12.20 10.79
N ILE A 100 0.25 -11.74 10.49
CA ILE A 100 0.89 -11.98 9.20
C ILE A 100 1.07 -13.49 8.95
N SER A 101 1.63 -14.24 9.89
CA SER A 101 1.83 -15.69 9.74
C SER A 101 0.51 -16.46 9.56
N LYS A 102 -0.56 -16.07 10.28
CA LYS A 102 -1.91 -16.65 10.10
C LYS A 102 -2.47 -16.41 8.69
N ASN A 103 -2.01 -15.37 7.99
CA ASN A 103 -2.37 -15.06 6.61
C ASN A 103 -1.32 -15.55 5.60
N SER A 104 -0.51 -16.54 5.97
CA SER A 104 0.53 -17.13 5.12
C SER A 104 1.60 -16.12 4.65
N GLY A 105 1.77 -15.03 5.39
CA GLY A 105 2.81 -14.04 5.13
C GLY A 105 4.07 -14.26 5.96
N ILE A 106 5.14 -13.62 5.51
CA ILE A 106 6.41 -13.48 6.21
C ILE A 106 6.63 -12.00 6.44
N PHE A 107 7.10 -11.64 7.62
CA PHE A 107 7.32 -10.25 8.04
C PHE A 107 8.69 -10.12 8.67
N ASN A 108 9.42 -9.06 8.32
CA ASN A 108 10.72 -8.75 8.91
C ASN A 108 11.03 -7.25 8.79
N ALA A 109 12.16 -6.84 9.35
CA ALA A 109 12.67 -5.48 9.28
C ALA A 109 14.19 -5.46 9.19
N PHE A 110 14.73 -4.29 8.88
CA PHE A 110 16.15 -4.02 9.03
C PHE A 110 16.41 -2.53 9.26
N THR A 111 17.51 -2.25 9.96
CA THR A 111 18.05 -0.91 10.16
C THR A 111 19.44 -0.82 9.55
N SER A 112 19.66 0.20 8.74
CA SER A 112 20.95 0.53 8.13
C SER A 112 21.43 1.90 8.62
N ASN A 113 22.53 2.39 8.02
CA ASN A 113 23.01 3.75 8.29
C ASN A 113 21.99 4.81 7.86
N ASP A 114 21.29 4.58 6.75
CA ASP A 114 20.47 5.62 6.10
C ASP A 114 18.97 5.44 6.31
N MET A 115 18.51 4.23 6.65
CA MET A 115 17.09 3.93 6.72
C MET A 115 16.77 2.79 7.70
N THR A 116 15.53 2.76 8.16
CA THR A 116 14.90 1.63 8.83
C THR A 116 13.68 1.23 8.01
N SER A 117 13.60 -0.03 7.63
CA SER A 117 12.52 -0.55 6.80
C SER A 117 11.88 -1.77 7.42
N TYR A 118 10.58 -1.89 7.19
CA TYR A 118 9.78 -3.05 7.55
C TYR A 118 9.08 -3.56 6.31
N PHE A 119 9.01 -4.89 6.16
CA PHE A 119 8.49 -5.48 4.94
C PHE A 119 7.77 -6.80 5.17
N GLU A 120 6.79 -7.04 4.30
CA GLU A 120 5.96 -8.22 4.28
C GLU A 120 5.96 -8.85 2.90
N TYR A 121 6.12 -10.17 2.86
CA TYR A 121 5.70 -10.99 1.72
C TYR A 121 4.39 -11.65 2.09
N ILE A 122 3.32 -11.39 1.35
CA ILE A 122 1.98 -11.90 1.70
C ILE A 122 1.18 -12.20 0.42
N PRO A 123 0.20 -13.14 0.43
CA PRO A 123 -0.72 -13.31 -0.70
C PRO A 123 -1.36 -11.99 -1.13
N SER A 124 -1.48 -11.75 -2.43
CA SER A 124 -1.94 -10.45 -2.96
C SER A 124 -3.35 -10.08 -2.49
N ASN A 125 -4.22 -11.06 -2.26
CA ASN A 125 -5.56 -10.86 -1.69
C ASN A 125 -5.59 -10.55 -0.18
N LYS A 126 -4.42 -10.40 0.45
CA LYS A 126 -4.25 -10.09 1.87
C LYS A 126 -3.41 -8.83 2.12
N LEU A 127 -3.13 -8.04 1.08
CA LEU A 127 -2.37 -6.79 1.19
C LEU A 127 -2.91 -5.87 2.30
N GLU A 128 -4.23 -5.77 2.43
CA GLU A 128 -4.88 -4.93 3.46
C GLU A 128 -4.43 -5.29 4.88
N VAL A 129 -4.11 -6.56 5.16
CA VAL A 129 -3.61 -6.98 6.48
C VAL A 129 -2.25 -6.37 6.79
N ALA A 130 -1.35 -6.32 5.80
CA ALA A 130 -0.04 -5.69 5.96
C ALA A 130 -0.20 -4.17 6.13
N LEU A 131 -1.01 -3.53 5.27
CA LEU A 131 -1.26 -2.09 5.36
C LEU A 131 -1.88 -1.68 6.71
N ASP A 132 -2.81 -2.47 7.23
CA ASP A 132 -3.46 -2.20 8.52
C ASP A 132 -2.46 -2.22 9.68
N ILE A 133 -1.58 -3.24 9.71
CA ILE A 133 -0.51 -3.36 10.70
C ILE A 133 0.50 -2.20 10.58
N GLU A 134 0.91 -1.86 9.35
CA GLU A 134 1.90 -0.81 9.12
C GLU A 134 1.37 0.60 9.41
N SER A 135 0.06 0.81 9.24
CA SER A 135 -0.57 2.11 9.50
C SER A 135 -0.84 2.39 10.99
N ASP A 136 -0.88 1.35 11.82
CA ASP A 136 -1.23 1.43 13.23
C ASP A 136 -0.06 1.80 14.16
N ARG A 137 1.19 1.66 13.67
CA ARG A 137 2.41 1.75 14.47
C ARG A 137 3.26 2.98 14.18
#